data_AF-A0AAD9IIJ6-F1
#
_entry.id   AF-A0AAD9IIJ6-F1
#
_cell.length_a   1.000
_cell.length_b   1.000
_cell.length_c   1.000
_cell.angle_alpha   90.00
_cell.angle_beta   90.00
_cell.angle_gamma   90.00
#
_symmetry.space_group_name_H-M   'P 1'
#
loop_
_entity.id
_entity.type
_entity.pdbx_description
1 polymer ?
#
loop_
_entity_poly.entity_id
_entity_poly.type
_entity_poly.pdbx_seq_one_letter_code
_entity_poly.pdbx_strand_id
1 'polypeptide(L)'
;MHCPDLFTGSAGVDGKVVLELRTGYEAGKRPLKSIDANVSPLTVANLLLYSLSLLPESPLDRHDLAGLQVSTPMGDAATAADESQQAALHDLVMSLPRAHALLLRSVCEVLHHHWINQADREVALRALSLVFTPLLWGPDREGDGGAHAWAATARLIAEFRAVFLRPRELRRFEEDEEQPEAAAEACPLGRHDADFMTLLDSLLGDLLHRSLFDDADDKRGASCPLALEPRSPSGVLAMEEPSSPSDDDESLGS
;
A
#
# COMPACT_ATOMS: atom_id res chain seq x y z
N MET A 1 -12.40 -1.41 23.43
CA MET A 1 -13.47 -2.30 22.93
C MET A 1 -12.87 -3.16 21.83
N HIS A 2 -12.26 -4.31 22.15
CA HIS A 2 -11.69 -5.19 21.13
C HIS A 2 -12.81 -5.84 20.33
N CYS A 3 -12.90 -5.49 19.04
CA CYS A 3 -13.80 -6.14 18.10
C CYS A 3 -13.01 -7.23 17.36
N PRO A 4 -13.18 -8.52 17.71
CA PRO A 4 -12.41 -9.61 17.11
C PRO A 4 -12.75 -9.82 15.63
N ASP A 5 -13.94 -9.37 15.21
CA ASP A 5 -14.44 -9.53 13.83
C ASP A 5 -14.19 -8.28 12.97
N LEU A 6 -13.26 -7.41 13.36
CA LEU A 6 -12.94 -6.23 12.57
C LEU A 6 -12.38 -6.66 11.20
N PHE A 7 -12.90 -6.04 10.12
CA PHE A 7 -12.61 -6.37 8.70
C PHE A 7 -13.15 -7.72 8.19
N THR A 8 -13.56 -8.65 9.06
CA THR A 8 -14.10 -9.96 8.66
C THR A 8 -15.62 -10.04 8.86
N GLY A 9 -16.16 -9.25 9.79
CA GLY A 9 -17.57 -9.16 10.10
C GLY A 9 -18.29 -8.02 9.37
N SER A 10 -19.52 -8.30 8.93
CA SER A 10 -20.47 -7.31 8.40
C SER A 10 -21.78 -7.25 9.18
N ALA A 11 -21.92 -8.08 10.22
CA ALA A 11 -23.12 -8.14 11.03
C ALA A 11 -23.38 -6.80 11.73
N GLY A 12 -24.56 -6.22 11.52
CA GLY A 12 -24.94 -4.94 12.11
C GLY A 12 -24.37 -3.69 11.42
N VAL A 13 -23.71 -3.84 10.28
CA VAL A 13 -23.22 -2.70 9.48
C VAL A 13 -24.37 -2.16 8.62
N ASP A 14 -24.78 -0.92 8.89
CA ASP A 14 -25.71 -0.19 8.03
C ASP A 14 -24.95 0.43 6.83
N GLY A 15 -25.20 -0.10 5.64
CA GLY A 15 -24.59 0.39 4.40
C GLY A 15 -24.93 1.85 4.10
N LYS A 16 -26.07 2.38 4.58
CA LYS A 16 -26.38 3.81 4.42
C LYS A 16 -25.40 4.68 5.18
N VAL A 17 -25.07 4.29 6.42
CA VAL A 17 -24.10 5.00 7.25
C VAL A 17 -22.71 4.96 6.62
N VAL A 18 -22.31 3.82 6.04
CA VAL A 18 -21.02 3.70 5.31
C VAL A 18 -20.96 4.71 4.15
N LEU A 19 -22.03 4.82 3.36
CA LEU A 19 -22.09 5.76 2.23
C LEU A 19 -22.12 7.22 2.70
N GLU A 20 -22.86 7.54 3.76
CA GLU A 20 -22.88 8.88 4.36
C GLU A 20 -21.49 9.31 4.86
N LEU A 21 -20.77 8.42 5.53
CA LEU A 21 -19.40 8.68 5.97
C LEU A 21 -18.48 8.93 4.77
N ARG A 22 -18.57 8.12 3.71
CA ARG A 22 -17.80 8.32 2.48
C ARG A 22 -18.06 9.68 1.86
N THR A 23 -19.32 10.05 1.64
CA THR A 23 -19.69 11.36 1.11
C THR A 23 -19.20 12.50 2.01
N GLY A 24 -19.18 12.29 3.33
CA GLY A 24 -18.56 13.20 4.28
C GLY A 24 -17.07 13.43 4.00
N TYR A 25 -16.29 12.36 3.89
CA TYR A 25 -14.86 12.43 3.58
C TYR A 25 -14.57 13.04 2.20
N GLU A 26 -15.33 12.65 1.17
CA GLU A 26 -15.21 13.22 -0.18
C GLU A 26 -15.51 14.72 -0.21
N ALA A 27 -16.40 15.19 0.67
CA ALA A 27 -16.71 16.61 0.84
C ALA A 27 -15.69 17.38 1.71
N GLY A 28 -14.56 16.77 2.08
CA GLY A 28 -13.54 17.39 2.93
C GLY A 28 -13.87 17.40 4.42
N LYS A 29 -14.98 16.79 4.83
CA LYS A 29 -15.32 16.67 6.25
C LYS A 29 -14.48 15.54 6.87
N ARG A 30 -14.19 15.65 8.17
CA ARG A 30 -13.56 14.58 8.97
C ARG A 30 -14.62 14.02 9.92
N PRO A 31 -15.56 13.21 9.40
CA PRO A 31 -16.74 12.80 10.15
C PRO A 31 -16.37 12.07 11.44
N LEU A 32 -15.30 11.26 11.48
CA LEU A 32 -14.92 10.57 12.71
C LEU A 32 -14.32 11.50 13.79
N LYS A 33 -13.87 12.71 13.43
CA LYS A 33 -13.46 13.75 14.40
C LYS A 33 -14.65 14.58 14.90
N SER A 34 -15.72 14.67 14.11
CA SER A 34 -16.87 15.54 14.38
C SER A 34 -18.14 14.81 14.83
N ILE A 35 -18.24 13.50 14.56
CA ILE A 35 -19.43 12.70 14.85
C ILE A 35 -19.32 12.18 16.28
N ASP A 36 -20.42 12.38 17.00
CA ASP A 36 -20.75 11.76 18.29
C ASP A 36 -20.34 10.28 18.34
N ALA A 37 -20.00 9.79 19.53
CA ALA A 37 -19.42 8.49 19.86
C ALA A 37 -20.16 7.19 19.41
N ASN A 38 -21.02 7.24 18.39
CA ASN A 38 -21.94 6.18 17.99
C ASN A 38 -21.59 5.47 16.67
N VAL A 39 -20.54 5.86 15.95
CA VAL A 39 -20.12 5.10 14.76
C VAL A 39 -19.39 3.84 15.19
N SER A 40 -19.91 2.67 14.79
CA SER A 40 -19.29 1.41 15.16
C SER A 40 -17.93 1.23 14.45
N PRO A 41 -16.90 0.66 15.12
CA PRO A 41 -15.63 0.33 14.47
C PRO A 41 -15.80 -0.58 13.24
N LEU A 42 -16.79 -1.48 13.26
CA LEU A 42 -17.14 -2.32 12.10
C LEU A 42 -17.59 -1.51 10.89
N THR A 43 -18.37 -0.44 11.10
CA THR A 43 -18.79 0.47 10.03
C THR A 43 -17.57 1.16 9.39
N VAL A 44 -16.61 1.59 10.21
CA VAL A 44 -15.38 2.25 9.73
C VAL A 44 -14.47 1.26 8.99
N ALA A 45 -14.32 0.04 9.50
CA ALA A 45 -13.59 -1.03 8.83
C ALA A 45 -14.18 -1.36 7.46
N ASN A 46 -15.51 -1.47 7.37
CA ASN A 46 -16.21 -1.73 6.12
C ASN A 46 -16.11 -0.55 5.15
N LEU A 47 -16.08 0.70 5.63
CA LEU A 47 -15.78 1.87 4.81
C LEU A 47 -14.38 1.79 4.20
N LEU A 48 -13.36 1.39 4.97
CA LEU A 48 -12.00 1.22 4.45
C LEU A 48 -11.96 0.14 3.36
N LEU A 49 -12.54 -1.03 3.61
CA LEU A 49 -12.61 -2.12 2.63
C LEU A 49 -13.31 -1.68 1.34
N TYR A 50 -14.46 -1.00 1.48
CA TYR A 50 -15.19 -0.45 0.35
C TYR A 50 -14.33 0.55 -0.43
N SER A 51 -13.64 1.45 0.26
CA SER A 51 -12.86 2.49 -0.39
C SER A 51 -11.63 1.93 -1.11
N LEU A 52 -10.96 0.92 -0.55
CA LEU A 52 -9.88 0.18 -1.22
C LEU A 52 -10.39 -0.58 -2.45
N SER A 53 -11.59 -1.15 -2.39
CA SER A 53 -12.18 -1.89 -3.52
C SER A 53 -12.54 -1.01 -4.73
N LEU A 54 -12.63 0.31 -4.52
CA LEU A 54 -12.93 1.29 -5.56
C LEU A 54 -11.69 1.88 -6.22
N LEU A 55 -10.48 1.48 -5.80
CA LEU A 55 -9.26 1.96 -6.43
C LEU A 55 -9.22 1.49 -7.90
N PRO A 56 -8.81 2.36 -8.84
CA PRO A 56 -8.79 2.01 -10.26
C PRO A 56 -7.76 0.93 -10.57
N GLU A 57 -6.66 0.90 -9.81
CA GLU A 57 -5.56 -0.07 -9.93
C GLU A 57 -5.21 -0.60 -8.53
N SER A 58 -4.75 -1.85 -8.47
CA SER A 58 -4.23 -2.41 -7.23
C SER A 58 -2.91 -1.72 -6.85
N PRO A 59 -2.66 -1.45 -5.56
CA PRO A 59 -1.40 -0.83 -5.12
C PRO A 59 -0.15 -1.63 -5.50
N LEU A 60 -0.29 -2.95 -5.63
CA LEU A 60 0.76 -3.89 -5.99
C LEU A 60 0.40 -4.62 -7.29
N ASP A 61 1.43 -4.91 -8.09
CA ASP A 61 1.31 -5.79 -9.25
C ASP A 61 1.67 -7.23 -8.85
N ARG A 62 0.90 -8.19 -9.33
CA ARG A 62 1.17 -9.62 -9.13
C ARG A 62 2.35 -10.10 -9.94
N HIS A 63 2.69 -9.44 -11.05
CA HIS A 63 3.87 -9.79 -11.83
C HIS A 63 5.16 -9.60 -11.03
N ASP A 64 5.16 -8.68 -10.08
CA ASP A 64 6.30 -8.47 -9.16
C ASP A 64 6.46 -9.63 -8.16
N LEU A 65 5.42 -10.45 -7.94
CA LEU A 65 5.50 -11.65 -7.09
C LEU A 65 6.20 -12.83 -7.75
N ALA A 66 6.26 -12.88 -9.09
CA ALA A 66 6.78 -14.05 -9.80
C ALA A 66 8.27 -14.34 -9.49
N GLY A 67 9.02 -13.34 -8.99
CA GLY A 67 10.38 -13.49 -8.50
C GLY A 67 10.53 -13.66 -6.98
N LEU A 68 9.44 -13.52 -6.23
CA LEU A 68 9.43 -13.49 -4.76
C LEU A 68 8.94 -14.84 -4.22
N GLN A 69 9.87 -15.69 -3.78
CA GLN A 69 9.55 -16.91 -3.03
C GLN A 69 9.14 -16.55 -1.60
N VAL A 70 7.93 -16.05 -1.41
CA VAL A 70 7.42 -15.69 -0.09
C VAL A 70 6.71 -16.87 0.56
N SER A 71 7.13 -17.21 1.78
CA SER A 71 6.42 -18.14 2.66
C SER A 71 5.74 -17.38 3.79
N THR A 72 4.61 -17.90 4.27
CA THR A 72 3.90 -17.34 5.43
C THR A 72 4.81 -17.40 6.66
N PRO A 73 4.90 -16.34 7.47
CA PRO A 73 5.70 -16.38 8.68
C PRO A 73 5.11 -17.43 9.63
N MET A 74 5.86 -18.50 9.89
CA MET A 74 5.48 -19.56 10.83
C MET A 74 6.61 -19.78 11.83
N GLY A 75 6.46 -19.22 13.03
CA GLY A 75 7.33 -19.46 14.18
C GLY A 75 8.29 -18.33 14.54
N ASP A 76 8.90 -18.45 15.73
CA ASP A 76 9.68 -17.39 16.39
C ASP A 76 11.18 -17.37 16.01
N ALA A 77 11.64 -18.28 15.15
CA ALA A 77 13.04 -18.36 14.76
C ALA A 77 13.26 -17.69 13.40
N ALA A 78 13.81 -16.48 13.40
CA ALA A 78 14.26 -15.81 12.17
C ALA A 78 15.36 -16.63 11.49
N THR A 79 15.07 -17.15 10.31
CA THR A 79 16.05 -17.83 9.46
C THR A 79 16.66 -16.86 8.45
N ALA A 80 17.84 -17.18 7.92
CA ALA A 80 18.44 -16.40 6.82
C ALA A 80 17.52 -16.30 5.58
N ALA A 81 16.61 -17.27 5.40
CA ALA A 81 15.60 -17.22 4.35
C ALA A 81 14.52 -16.17 4.65
N ASP A 82 14.16 -15.97 5.92
CA ASP A 82 13.19 -14.95 6.34
C ASP A 82 13.75 -13.55 6.15
N GLU A 83 15.01 -13.32 6.51
CA GLU A 83 15.69 -12.04 6.27
C GLU A 83 15.76 -11.70 4.78
N SER A 84 16.04 -12.69 3.92
CA SER A 84 16.06 -12.51 2.47
C SER A 84 14.67 -12.19 1.90
N GLN A 85 13.61 -12.81 2.42
CA GLN A 85 12.24 -12.54 1.98
C GLN A 85 11.78 -11.15 2.42
N GLN A 86 12.11 -10.77 3.65
CA GLN A 86 11.83 -9.44 4.19
C GLN A 86 12.54 -8.35 3.37
N ALA A 87 13.82 -8.54 3.03
CA ALA A 87 14.57 -7.60 2.20
C ALA A 87 13.95 -7.46 0.81
N ALA A 88 13.52 -8.55 0.19
CA ALA A 88 12.85 -8.52 -1.11
C ALA A 88 11.51 -7.77 -1.05
N LEU A 89 10.73 -7.92 0.03
CA LEU A 89 9.49 -7.16 0.24
C LEU A 89 9.77 -5.68 0.48
N HIS A 90 10.80 -5.35 1.25
CA HIS A 90 11.22 -3.95 1.44
C HIS A 90 11.62 -3.32 0.10
N ASP A 91 12.43 -3.99 -0.70
CA ASP A 91 12.87 -3.49 -2.01
C ASP A 91 11.70 -3.32 -2.97
N LEU A 92 10.73 -4.25 -2.96
CA LEU A 92 9.47 -4.11 -3.68
C LEU A 92 8.75 -2.83 -3.26
N VAL A 93 8.52 -2.62 -1.97
CA VAL A 93 7.83 -1.42 -1.43
C VAL A 93 8.55 -0.14 -1.83
N MET A 94 9.88 -0.12 -1.78
CA MET A 94 10.69 1.05 -2.14
C MET A 94 10.70 1.35 -3.65
N SER A 95 10.37 0.36 -4.48
CA SER A 95 10.24 0.52 -5.94
C SER A 95 8.90 1.11 -6.39
N LEU A 96 7.88 1.08 -5.52
CA LEU A 96 6.52 1.52 -5.84
C LEU A 96 6.45 3.05 -6.06
N PRO A 97 5.47 3.53 -6.84
CA PRO A 97 5.09 4.93 -6.83
C PRO A 97 4.81 5.40 -5.41
N ARG A 98 5.24 6.64 -5.08
CA ARG A 98 5.12 7.19 -3.72
C ARG A 98 3.70 7.09 -3.15
N ALA A 99 2.70 7.35 -3.97
CA ALA A 99 1.28 7.23 -3.59
C ALA A 99 0.93 5.81 -3.11
N HIS A 100 1.34 4.79 -3.88
CA HIS A 100 1.10 3.38 -3.56
C HIS A 100 1.88 2.95 -2.33
N ALA A 101 3.15 3.36 -2.21
CA ALA A 101 3.97 3.06 -1.04
C ALA A 101 3.39 3.66 0.26
N LEU A 102 2.91 4.92 0.22
CA LEU A 102 2.27 5.57 1.36
C LEU A 102 0.95 4.91 1.74
N LEU A 103 0.11 4.61 0.74
CA LEU A 103 -1.14 3.89 0.96
C LEU A 103 -0.89 2.52 1.60
N LEU A 104 0.03 1.75 1.02
CA LEU A 104 0.36 0.41 1.49
C LEU A 104 0.93 0.45 2.91
N ARG A 105 1.84 1.38 3.21
CA ARG A 105 2.35 1.61 4.57
C ARG A 105 1.21 1.86 5.54
N SER A 106 0.31 2.81 5.25
CA SER A 106 -0.77 3.18 6.16
C SER A 106 -1.79 2.05 6.36
N VAL A 107 -2.12 1.29 5.31
CA VAL A 107 -2.97 0.10 5.42
C VAL A 107 -2.29 -0.96 6.28
N CYS A 108 -1.04 -1.32 5.98
CA CYS A 108 -0.30 -2.33 6.75
C CYS A 108 -0.06 -1.89 8.21
N GLU A 109 0.10 -0.60 8.49
CA GLU A 109 0.21 -0.05 9.84
C GLU A 109 -1.06 -0.32 10.65
N VAL A 110 -2.23 -0.02 10.09
CA VAL A 110 -3.54 -0.32 10.70
C VAL A 110 -3.71 -1.83 10.93
N LEU A 111 -3.40 -2.65 9.93
CA LEU A 111 -3.55 -4.11 10.02
C LEU A 111 -2.59 -4.72 11.04
N HIS A 112 -1.36 -4.24 11.10
CA HIS A 112 -0.36 -4.69 12.08
C HIS A 112 -0.84 -4.38 13.50
N HIS A 113 -1.30 -3.14 13.77
CA HIS A 113 -1.84 -2.77 15.07
C HIS A 113 -3.07 -3.60 15.45
N HIS A 114 -3.95 -3.90 14.50
CA HIS A 114 -5.10 -4.76 14.77
C HIS A 114 -4.66 -6.20 15.09
N TRP A 115 -3.71 -6.74 14.32
CA TRP A 115 -3.20 -8.12 14.43
C TRP A 115 -2.47 -8.39 15.75
N ILE A 116 -1.52 -7.54 16.16
CA ILE A 116 -0.72 -7.75 17.39
C ILE A 116 -1.59 -7.82 18.66
N ASN A 117 -2.78 -7.22 18.60
CA ASN A 117 -3.75 -7.15 19.68
C ASN A 117 -4.80 -8.30 19.65
N GLN A 118 -4.68 -9.26 18.72
CA GLN A 118 -5.58 -10.42 18.68
C GLN A 118 -5.14 -11.50 19.67
N ALA A 119 -6.12 -12.17 20.28
CA ALA A 119 -5.88 -13.30 21.17
C ALA A 119 -5.28 -14.49 20.41
N ASP A 120 -5.75 -14.75 19.19
CA ASP A 120 -5.19 -15.74 18.27
C ASP A 120 -4.61 -15.02 17.04
N ARG A 121 -3.30 -14.74 17.11
CA ARG A 121 -2.57 -14.02 16.07
C ARG A 121 -2.47 -14.81 14.76
N GLU A 122 -2.44 -16.14 14.80
CA GLU A 122 -2.35 -16.95 13.59
C GLU A 122 -3.68 -16.91 12.83
N VAL A 123 -4.79 -17.15 13.52
CA VAL A 123 -6.13 -17.11 12.91
C VAL A 123 -6.42 -15.71 12.37
N ALA A 124 -6.10 -14.66 13.15
CA ALA A 124 -6.27 -13.29 12.72
C ALA A 124 -5.44 -12.96 11.47
N LEU A 125 -4.16 -13.34 11.45
CA LEU A 125 -3.30 -13.05 10.29
C LEU A 125 -3.84 -13.71 9.04
N ARG A 126 -4.26 -14.99 9.14
CA ARG A 126 -4.86 -15.70 8.00
C ARG A 126 -6.13 -14.99 7.51
N ALA A 127 -7.01 -14.59 8.42
CA ALA A 127 -8.26 -13.91 8.08
C ALA A 127 -8.02 -12.55 7.42
N LEU A 128 -7.10 -11.73 7.97
CA LEU A 128 -6.72 -10.44 7.40
C LEU A 128 -6.09 -10.60 6.02
N SER A 129 -5.15 -11.53 5.87
CA SER A 129 -4.52 -11.79 4.57
C SER A 129 -5.56 -12.22 3.52
N LEU A 130 -6.51 -13.09 3.87
CA LEU A 130 -7.58 -13.48 2.94
C LEU A 130 -8.42 -12.29 2.46
N VAL A 131 -8.75 -11.36 3.35
CA VAL A 131 -9.56 -10.17 3.00
C VAL A 131 -8.75 -9.16 2.19
N PHE A 132 -7.49 -8.91 2.56
CA PHE A 132 -6.70 -7.81 1.99
C PHE A 132 -5.88 -8.19 0.77
N THR A 133 -5.52 -9.47 0.57
CA THR A 133 -4.79 -9.89 -0.64
C THR A 133 -5.46 -9.43 -1.94
N PRO A 134 -6.77 -9.64 -2.18
CA PRO A 134 -7.40 -9.19 -3.42
C PRO A 134 -7.47 -7.65 -3.54
N LEU A 135 -7.46 -6.92 -2.42
CA LEU A 135 -7.48 -5.45 -2.41
C LEU A 135 -6.10 -4.85 -2.70
N LEU A 136 -5.03 -5.53 -2.28
CA LEU A 136 -3.66 -5.06 -2.45
C LEU A 136 -3.05 -5.50 -3.78
N TRP A 137 -3.35 -6.71 -4.23
CA TRP A 137 -2.75 -7.35 -5.41
C TRP A 137 -3.74 -7.53 -6.56
N GLY A 138 -4.98 -7.05 -6.44
CA GLY A 138 -6.04 -7.29 -7.41
C GLY A 138 -6.58 -8.74 -7.38
N PRO A 139 -7.57 -9.06 -8.23
CA PRO A 139 -8.29 -10.33 -8.17
C PRO A 139 -7.53 -11.56 -8.70
N ASP A 140 -7.87 -12.70 -8.10
CA ASP A 140 -7.70 -14.12 -8.49
C ASP A 140 -7.88 -14.52 -9.98
N ARG A 141 -7.16 -14.00 -10.98
CA ARG A 141 -7.59 -14.21 -12.38
C ARG A 141 -7.19 -15.55 -13.01
N GLU A 142 -6.03 -16.14 -12.65
CA GLU A 142 -5.48 -17.27 -13.42
C GLU A 142 -4.72 -18.32 -12.58
N GLY A 143 -4.96 -18.41 -11.26
CA GLY A 143 -4.46 -19.52 -10.43
C GLY A 143 -2.94 -19.56 -10.19
N ASP A 144 -2.18 -18.69 -10.85
CA ASP A 144 -0.73 -18.55 -10.71
C ASP A 144 -0.42 -17.39 -9.76
N GLY A 145 -0.13 -17.70 -8.50
CA GLY A 145 0.40 -16.72 -7.54
C GLY A 145 -0.53 -16.30 -6.40
N GLY A 146 -1.78 -16.78 -6.33
CA GLY A 146 -2.68 -16.47 -5.20
C GLY A 146 -2.10 -16.85 -3.82
N ALA A 147 -1.42 -17.99 -3.73
CA ALA A 147 -0.75 -18.43 -2.50
C ALA A 147 0.45 -17.54 -2.13
N HIS A 148 1.23 -17.11 -3.13
CA HIS A 148 2.38 -16.21 -2.93
C HIS A 148 1.93 -14.80 -2.54
N ALA A 149 0.89 -14.27 -3.18
CA ALA A 149 0.29 -12.99 -2.83
C ALA A 149 -0.29 -12.99 -1.41
N TRP A 150 -0.90 -14.12 -1.02
CA TRP A 150 -1.40 -14.32 0.33
C TRP A 150 -0.26 -14.35 1.36
N ALA A 151 0.79 -15.13 1.11
CA ALA A 151 1.98 -15.19 1.97
C ALA A 151 2.68 -13.83 2.08
N ALA A 152 2.82 -13.11 0.96
CA ALA A 152 3.35 -11.74 0.93
C ALA A 152 2.49 -10.79 1.76
N THR A 153 1.17 -10.85 1.62
CA THR A 153 0.25 -10.04 2.43
C THR A 153 0.42 -10.33 3.92
N ALA A 154 0.53 -11.61 4.31
CA ALA A 154 0.76 -12.00 5.70
C ALA A 154 2.08 -11.43 6.24
N ARG A 155 3.17 -11.47 5.46
CA ARG A 155 4.44 -10.87 5.86
C ARG A 155 4.41 -9.34 5.93
N LEU A 156 3.80 -8.66 4.96
CA LEU A 156 3.65 -7.20 4.99
C LEU A 156 2.96 -6.73 6.28
N ILE A 157 2.01 -7.51 6.79
CA ILE A 157 1.32 -7.25 8.06
C ILE A 157 2.22 -7.62 9.26
N ALA A 158 2.77 -8.84 9.29
CA ALA A 158 3.50 -9.34 10.45
C ALA A 158 4.84 -8.62 10.67
N GLU A 159 5.56 -8.35 9.58
CA GLU A 159 6.91 -7.76 9.56
C GLU A 159 6.87 -6.27 9.21
N PHE A 160 5.73 -5.59 9.46
CA PHE A 160 5.48 -4.20 9.09
C PHE A 160 6.68 -3.27 9.36
N ARG A 161 7.22 -3.31 10.58
CA ARG A 161 8.32 -2.42 10.97
C ARG A 161 9.56 -2.63 10.09
N ALA A 162 9.90 -3.89 9.84
CA ALA A 162 11.10 -4.25 9.13
C ALA A 162 10.99 -4.02 7.60
N VAL A 163 9.76 -4.07 7.07
CA VAL A 163 9.48 -3.83 5.64
C VAL A 163 9.27 -2.34 5.33
N PHE A 164 8.64 -1.56 6.21
CA PHE A 164 8.20 -0.19 5.90
C PHE A 164 8.99 0.92 6.61
N LEU A 165 9.65 0.64 7.73
CA LEU A 165 10.41 1.67 8.45
C LEU A 165 11.83 1.75 7.93
N ARG A 166 12.33 2.98 7.83
CA ARG A 166 13.76 3.18 7.54
C ARG A 166 14.59 2.68 8.72
N PRO A 167 15.84 2.24 8.53
CA PRO A 167 16.68 1.76 9.62
C PRO A 167 16.84 2.72 10.80
N ARG A 168 16.74 4.05 10.57
CA ARG A 168 16.77 5.06 11.63
C ARG A 168 15.47 5.14 12.45
N GLU A 169 14.34 4.88 11.81
CA GLU A 169 13.03 4.84 12.47
C GLU A 169 12.90 3.54 13.25
N LEU A 170 13.34 2.42 12.68
CA LEU A 170 13.38 1.11 13.33
C LEU A 170 14.18 1.13 14.65
N ARG A 171 15.40 1.68 14.63
CA ARG A 171 16.25 1.79 15.84
C ARG A 171 15.59 2.55 16.98
N ARG A 172 14.81 3.60 16.68
CA ARG A 172 14.09 4.37 17.72
C ARG A 172 13.00 3.51 18.38
N PHE A 173 12.29 2.71 17.59
CA PHE A 173 11.29 1.79 18.13
C PHE A 173 11.93 0.66 18.95
N GLU A 174 13.08 0.13 18.51
CA GLU A 174 13.85 -0.86 19.26
C GLU A 174 14.35 -0.29 20.60
N GLU A 175 14.90 0.93 20.58
CA GLU A 175 15.33 1.67 21.79
C GLU A 175 14.15 1.97 22.75
N ASP A 176 12.95 2.22 22.22
CA ASP A 176 11.73 2.44 23.00
C ASP A 176 11.16 1.13 23.60
N GLU A 177 11.27 -0.01 22.90
CA GLU A 177 10.87 -1.33 23.42
C GLU A 177 11.80 -1.87 24.50
N GLU A 178 13.09 -1.50 24.48
CA GLU A 178 14.07 -1.85 25.52
C GLU A 178 13.87 -1.07 26.84
N GLN A 179 12.91 -0.13 26.92
CA GLN A 179 12.54 0.59 28.16
C GLN A 179 11.13 0.24 28.69
N PRO A 180 10.83 -1.03 29.03
CA PRO A 180 9.48 -1.44 29.43
C PRO A 180 9.10 -1.01 30.87
N GLU A 181 10.05 -0.71 31.76
CA GLU A 181 9.76 -0.56 33.20
C GLU A 181 9.21 0.82 33.61
N ALA A 182 9.37 1.86 32.80
CA ALA A 182 8.86 3.21 33.14
C ALA A 182 7.48 3.53 32.54
N ALA A 183 7.03 2.78 31.52
CA ALA A 183 5.78 3.05 30.80
C ALA A 183 4.61 2.13 31.23
N ALA A 184 4.91 0.99 31.86
CA ALA A 184 3.90 0.00 32.23
C ALA A 184 2.93 0.47 33.34
N GLU A 185 3.35 1.38 34.23
CA GLU A 185 2.48 1.93 35.29
C GLU A 185 1.53 3.05 34.80
N ALA A 186 1.68 3.55 33.57
CA ALA A 186 0.97 4.73 33.07
C ALA A 186 0.10 4.50 31.83
N CYS A 187 -0.04 3.26 31.35
CA CYS A 187 -0.86 2.95 30.17
C CYS A 187 -2.22 2.38 30.57
N PRO A 188 -3.29 3.20 30.64
CA PRO A 188 -4.64 2.68 30.71
C PRO A 188 -4.94 1.94 29.39
N LEU A 189 -5.56 0.76 29.52
CA LEU A 189 -6.05 -0.15 28.47
C LEU A 189 -6.96 0.48 27.37
N GLY A 190 -7.10 1.81 27.31
CA GLY A 190 -7.84 2.56 26.30
C GLY A 190 -6.99 3.42 25.35
N ARG A 191 -5.67 3.49 25.52
CA ARG A 191 -4.79 4.33 24.68
C ARG A 191 -4.63 3.77 23.25
N HIS A 192 -4.44 2.44 23.14
CA HIS A 192 -4.26 1.75 21.86
C HIS A 192 -5.49 1.82 20.94
N ASP A 193 -6.69 1.86 21.50
CA ASP A 193 -7.94 1.96 20.72
C ASP A 193 -8.13 3.37 20.12
N ALA A 194 -7.77 4.41 20.88
CA ALA A 194 -7.83 5.80 20.40
C ALA A 194 -6.80 6.05 19.29
N ASP A 195 -5.61 5.47 19.43
CA ASP A 195 -4.55 5.55 18.42
C ASP A 195 -4.98 4.83 17.13
N PHE A 196 -5.60 3.64 17.25
CA PHE A 196 -6.11 2.88 16.10
C PHE A 196 -7.21 3.62 15.30
N MET A 197 -8.21 4.18 15.99
CA MET A 197 -9.26 4.95 15.31
C MET A 197 -8.74 6.23 14.67
N THR A 198 -7.71 6.85 15.26
CA THR A 198 -7.02 8.02 14.68
C THR A 198 -6.24 7.65 13.42
N LEU A 199 -5.58 6.49 13.41
CA LEU A 199 -4.91 5.95 12.22
C LEU A 199 -5.92 5.69 11.09
N LEU A 200 -7.06 5.07 11.40
CA LEU A 200 -8.14 4.83 10.44
C LEU A 200 -8.73 6.13 9.88
N ASP A 201 -9.03 7.13 10.72
CA ASP A 201 -9.55 8.42 10.26
C ASP A 201 -8.56 9.16 9.35
N SER A 202 -7.26 9.09 9.66
CA SER A 202 -6.21 9.70 8.84
C SER A 202 -6.09 8.99 7.49
N LEU A 203 -6.04 7.65 7.48
CA LEU A 203 -6.00 6.85 6.27
C LEU A 203 -7.22 7.10 5.36
N LEU A 204 -8.44 7.08 5.92
CA LEU A 204 -9.66 7.40 5.16
C LEU A 204 -9.63 8.83 4.63
N GLY A 205 -9.11 9.75 5.44
CA GLY A 205 -8.93 11.15 5.06
C GLY A 205 -7.98 11.35 3.88
N ASP A 206 -6.90 10.57 3.80
CA ASP A 206 -5.92 10.64 2.71
C ASP A 206 -6.42 9.92 1.45
N LEU A 207 -7.04 8.76 1.63
CA LEU A 207 -7.58 7.93 0.55
C LEU A 207 -8.74 8.61 -0.19
N LEU A 208 -9.69 9.18 0.55
CA LEU A 208 -10.93 9.74 -0.02
C LEU A 208 -10.82 11.20 -0.44
N HIS A 209 -9.78 11.92 0.00
CA HIS A 209 -9.60 13.34 -0.31
C HIS A 209 -8.68 13.59 -1.52
N ARG A 210 -8.36 12.55 -2.31
CA ARG A 210 -7.52 12.58 -3.53
C ARG A 210 -6.06 13.06 -3.34
N SER A 211 -5.68 13.50 -2.14
CA SER A 211 -4.33 14.02 -1.86
C SER A 211 -3.23 13.00 -2.12
N LEU A 212 -3.51 11.70 -1.99
CA LEU A 212 -2.53 10.65 -2.27
C LEU A 212 -2.17 10.55 -3.76
N PHE A 213 -3.06 10.92 -4.68
CA PHE A 213 -2.88 10.70 -6.12
C PHE A 213 -2.67 12.00 -6.90
N ASP A 214 -3.04 13.16 -6.37
CA ASP A 214 -2.83 14.47 -7.03
C ASP A 214 -1.33 14.85 -7.15
N ASP A 215 -0.46 14.37 -6.27
CA ASP A 215 1.00 14.63 -6.32
C ASP A 215 1.75 13.75 -7.34
N ALA A 216 1.08 12.75 -7.95
CA ALA A 216 1.72 11.83 -8.90
C ALA A 216 1.96 12.45 -10.28
N ASP A 217 1.26 13.53 -10.64
CA ASP A 217 1.35 14.17 -11.96
C ASP A 217 2.33 15.35 -12.04
N ASP A 218 2.86 15.85 -10.91
CA ASP A 218 3.62 17.11 -10.89
C ASP A 218 5.13 16.97 -11.20
N LYS A 219 5.55 15.85 -11.82
CA LYS A 219 6.96 15.62 -12.22
C LYS A 219 7.19 15.27 -13.70
N ARG A 220 6.39 15.85 -14.60
CA ARG A 220 6.77 15.99 -16.03
C ARG A 220 6.83 17.44 -16.54
N GLY A 221 6.93 18.42 -15.65
CA GLY A 221 6.88 19.83 -16.05
C GLY A 221 7.74 20.79 -15.22
N ALA A 222 9.04 20.54 -15.03
CA ALA A 222 9.95 21.60 -14.59
C ALA A 222 11.43 21.31 -14.94
N SER A 223 11.85 21.88 -16.07
CA SER A 223 13.14 22.58 -16.28
C SER A 223 14.42 21.91 -15.75
N CYS A 224 15.17 21.28 -16.66
CA CYS A 224 16.63 21.31 -16.61
C CYS A 224 17.09 22.64 -17.24
N PRO A 225 17.77 23.56 -16.52
CA PRO A 225 18.55 24.59 -17.16
C PRO A 225 19.96 24.04 -17.37
N LEU A 226 20.17 23.23 -18.40
CA LEU A 226 21.50 23.03 -18.94
C LEU A 226 21.73 24.09 -20.00
N ALA A 227 22.46 25.13 -19.59
CA ALA A 227 23.03 26.14 -20.46
C ALA A 227 23.84 25.45 -21.58
N LEU A 228 23.35 25.56 -22.82
CA LEU A 228 24.12 25.28 -24.01
C LEU A 228 24.54 26.63 -24.59
N GLU A 229 25.83 26.94 -24.43
CA GLU A 229 26.47 28.04 -25.15
C GLU A 229 26.38 27.82 -26.67
N PRO A 230 26.26 28.88 -27.46
CA PRO A 230 26.30 28.80 -28.91
C PRO A 230 27.77 28.66 -29.35
N ARG A 231 28.19 27.46 -29.75
CA ARG A 231 29.41 27.27 -30.52
C ARG A 231 29.09 27.13 -32.00
N SER A 232 29.54 28.13 -32.75
CA SER A 232 29.55 28.21 -34.21
C SER A 232 30.12 26.96 -34.91
N PRO A 233 29.73 26.73 -36.18
CA PRO A 233 30.07 25.53 -36.91
C PRO A 233 31.48 25.62 -37.48
N SER A 234 32.24 24.54 -37.37
CA SER A 234 33.45 24.32 -38.18
C SER A 234 33.45 22.88 -38.66
N GLY A 235 33.04 22.72 -39.92
CA GLY A 235 33.82 21.98 -40.88
C GLY A 235 33.63 20.47 -40.99
N VAL A 236 33.04 20.09 -42.12
CA VAL A 236 33.70 19.32 -43.20
C VAL A 236 33.57 17.78 -43.17
N LEU A 237 32.88 17.29 -44.23
CA LEU A 237 32.91 15.98 -44.92
C LEU A 237 32.14 14.81 -44.25
N ALA A 238 31.43 13.95 -44.96
CA ALA A 238 31.49 13.59 -46.38
C ALA A 238 30.14 13.06 -46.90
N MET A 239 29.94 13.24 -48.21
CA MET A 239 29.33 12.34 -49.21
C MET A 239 28.33 11.28 -48.74
N GLU A 240 27.11 11.32 -49.28
CA GLU A 240 26.70 10.44 -50.39
C GLU A 240 25.29 10.84 -50.90
N GLU A 241 25.22 11.22 -52.17
CA GLU A 241 24.04 11.10 -53.05
C GLU A 241 23.83 9.60 -53.38
N PRO A 242 22.64 9.11 -53.83
CA PRO A 242 21.79 9.82 -54.76
C PRO A 242 20.26 9.69 -54.60
N SER A 243 19.64 10.64 -55.28
CA SER A 243 18.24 10.79 -55.66
C SER A 243 17.63 9.57 -56.37
N SER A 244 16.34 9.35 -56.08
CA SER A 244 15.30 8.60 -56.84
C SER A 244 15.18 9.09 -58.31
N PRO A 245 14.22 8.64 -59.18
CA PRO A 245 13.13 7.64 -59.05
C PRO A 245 12.97 6.74 -60.30
N SER A 246 11.99 5.83 -60.33
CA SER A 246 11.10 5.61 -61.50
C SER A 246 9.95 4.65 -61.19
N ASP A 247 8.84 4.96 -61.86
CA ASP A 247 7.50 4.38 -61.85
C ASP A 247 7.38 3.01 -62.58
N ASP A 248 6.12 2.56 -62.61
CA ASP A 248 5.49 1.56 -63.49
C ASP A 248 5.65 0.09 -63.07
N ASP A 249 4.71 -0.82 -63.32
CA ASP A 249 3.26 -0.90 -63.58
C ASP A 249 3.03 -2.44 -63.62
N GLU A 250 1.78 -2.87 -63.69
CA GLU A 250 1.28 -4.21 -64.04
C GLU A 250 1.32 -5.30 -62.94
N SER A 251 0.18 -5.68 -62.36
CA SER A 251 -0.98 -6.40 -62.94
C SER A 251 -0.76 -7.92 -63.03
N LEU A 252 -1.86 -8.64 -62.73
CA LEU A 252 -2.11 -10.08 -62.84
C LEU A 252 -1.53 -10.92 -61.68
N GLY A 253 -2.30 -11.62 -60.84
CA GLY A 253 -3.58 -12.27 -61.09
C GLY A 253 -3.35 -13.74 -61.46
N SER A 254 -3.23 -14.62 -60.46
CA SER A 254 -3.67 -16.02 -60.41
C SER A 254 -3.39 -16.62 -59.04
#